data_AF-A0A1E7F4H1-F1
#
_entry.id   AF-A0A1E7F4H1-F1
#
_cell.length_a   1.000
_cell.length_b   1.000
_cell.length_c   1.000
_cell.angle_alpha   90.00
_cell.angle_beta   90.00
_cell.angle_gamma   90.00
#
_symmetry.space_group_name_H-M   'P 1'
#
loop_
_entity.id
_entity.type
_entity.pdbx_description
1 polymer ?
#
loop_
_entity_poly.entity_id
_entity_poly.type
_entity_poly.pdbx_seq_one_letter_code
_entity_poly.pdbx_strand_id
1 'polypeptide(L)'
;MLNNAVQHYAETCGKKYRVGQVFVVWADQERDAPEPGSFFATTTTNINNMNNIDHNDHNDNLRGNRNTTTTERILTRKQQQQHHKLNNRVDVEILIKAKDSLNSRFEPIPQLKTTSVFMVDDDIRVSCSSLLLAYQAWEKYPNSMVGYYPRLASFPTSIQKITSTLISGGSNKGESSSSSSSRLVYNAWPIVWWRQKFNIILTKASFIHSKYLELYTNDHYFPKEIKDHVDRNKNCEDIAMSMLVANYTKHDKSSSSSLLLSKSTTTSTSIAPPIYVEGQVSDLGLFGGISTSNTGHFATRSDCLTQLTEIFHSKGWKSPLDDEFDLTERSWIRHAPGFWWQSNPSNIFEWFALASIIF
;
A
#
# COMPACT_ATOMS: atom_id res chain seq x y z
N MET A 1 2.02 -12.64 10.59
CA MET A 1 2.68 -11.43 10.05
C MET A 1 2.03 -10.17 10.61
N LEU A 2 0.69 -10.12 10.62
CA LEU A 2 -0.12 -9.08 11.27
C LEU A 2 0.41 -8.49 12.59
N ASN A 3 0.67 -9.29 13.64
CA ASN A 3 1.12 -8.75 14.94
C ASN A 3 2.35 -7.84 14.81
N ASN A 4 3.33 -8.27 14.02
CA ASN A 4 4.54 -7.48 13.83
C ASN A 4 4.25 -6.20 13.05
N ALA A 5 3.36 -6.25 12.04
CA ALA A 5 2.95 -5.08 11.28
C ALA A 5 2.20 -4.06 12.14
N VAL A 6 1.27 -4.51 12.97
CA VAL A 6 0.55 -3.63 13.92
C VAL A 6 1.53 -2.99 14.89
N GLN A 7 2.41 -3.77 15.54
CA GLN A 7 3.44 -3.22 16.44
C GLN A 7 4.32 -2.17 15.75
N HIS A 8 4.65 -2.39 14.48
CA HIS A 8 5.48 -1.47 13.73
C HIS A 8 4.83 -0.12 13.47
N TYR A 9 3.63 -0.12 12.89
CA TYR A 9 2.97 1.12 12.56
C TYR A 9 2.45 1.80 13.83
N ALA A 10 1.96 1.02 14.79
CA ALA A 10 1.33 1.57 15.99
C ALA A 10 2.31 1.97 17.11
N GLU A 11 3.44 1.28 17.29
CA GLU A 11 4.43 1.56 18.35
C GLU A 11 5.78 2.02 17.82
N THR A 12 6.38 1.32 16.86
CA THR A 12 7.73 1.66 16.35
C THR A 12 7.73 2.99 15.59
N CYS A 13 6.80 3.15 14.65
CA CYS A 13 6.59 4.41 13.94
C CYS A 13 5.73 5.34 14.79
N GLY A 14 4.46 4.99 15.04
CA GLY A 14 3.58 5.70 15.96
C GLY A 14 3.52 7.22 15.72
N LYS A 15 3.25 7.96 16.80
CA LYS A 15 3.06 9.43 16.76
C LYS A 15 4.29 10.18 16.26
N LYS A 16 5.49 9.71 16.59
CA LYS A 16 6.78 10.31 16.17
C LYS A 16 6.89 10.41 14.64
N TYR A 17 6.33 9.45 13.91
CA TYR A 17 6.32 9.44 12.45
C TYR A 17 4.94 9.76 11.87
N ARG A 18 4.15 10.57 12.61
CA ARG A 18 2.84 11.10 12.19
C ARG A 18 1.76 10.03 11.95
N VAL A 19 1.90 8.83 12.51
CA VAL A 19 0.77 7.89 12.57
C VAL A 19 -0.22 8.42 13.61
N GLY A 20 -1.50 8.54 13.23
CA GLY A 20 -2.56 9.02 14.12
C GLY A 20 -3.38 7.89 14.73
N GLN A 21 -3.82 6.94 13.90
CA GLN A 21 -4.63 5.76 14.26
C GLN A 21 -4.17 4.57 13.41
N VAL A 22 -4.34 3.35 13.93
CA VAL A 22 -4.17 2.11 13.16
C VAL A 22 -5.47 1.33 13.18
N PHE A 23 -5.96 0.99 11.99
CA PHE A 23 -7.14 0.15 11.83
C PHE A 23 -6.71 -1.20 11.25
N VAL A 24 -7.15 -2.29 11.89
CA VAL A 24 -6.96 -3.65 11.41
C VAL A 24 -8.26 -4.13 10.82
N VAL A 25 -8.28 -4.36 9.51
CA VAL A 25 -9.43 -4.94 8.81
C VAL A 25 -9.42 -6.44 9.06
N TRP A 26 -10.40 -6.94 9.81
CA TRP A 26 -10.50 -8.34 10.17
C TRP A 26 -11.68 -8.98 9.44
N ALA A 27 -11.39 -9.81 8.45
CA ALA A 27 -12.40 -10.48 7.63
C ALA A 27 -12.37 -12.01 7.74
N ASP A 28 -11.51 -12.54 8.61
CA ASP A 28 -11.45 -13.97 8.92
C ASP A 28 -12.72 -14.39 9.67
N GLN A 29 -13.49 -15.30 9.06
CA GLN A 29 -14.76 -15.79 9.59
C GLN A 29 -14.60 -17.04 10.47
N GLU A 30 -13.40 -17.64 10.49
CA GLU A 30 -13.11 -18.87 11.23
C GLU A 30 -12.50 -18.58 12.61
N ARG A 31 -11.94 -17.38 12.80
CA ARG A 31 -11.24 -16.98 14.02
C ARG A 31 -11.78 -15.68 14.57
N ASP A 32 -11.94 -15.64 15.89
CA ASP A 32 -12.25 -14.42 16.62
C ASP A 32 -11.15 -13.38 16.39
N ALA A 33 -11.58 -12.12 16.27
CA ALA A 33 -10.64 -11.03 16.14
C ALA A 33 -9.83 -10.85 17.43
N PRO A 34 -8.52 -10.55 17.34
CA PRO A 34 -7.70 -10.31 18.51
C PRO A 34 -8.11 -9.01 19.21
N GLU A 35 -8.11 -9.02 20.55
CA GLU A 35 -8.20 -7.79 21.33
C GLU A 35 -7.06 -6.82 20.97
N PRO A 36 -7.30 -5.51 20.77
CA PRO A 36 -6.27 -4.56 20.35
C PRO A 36 -5.03 -4.53 21.26
N GLY A 37 -5.20 -4.74 22.57
CA GLY A 37 -4.09 -4.77 23.52
C GLY A 37 -3.15 -5.96 23.33
N SER A 38 -3.65 -7.06 22.75
CA SER A 38 -2.90 -8.32 22.58
C SER A 38 -1.73 -8.18 21.60
N PHE A 39 -1.81 -7.23 20.66
CA PHE A 39 -0.71 -6.90 19.76
C PHE A 39 0.53 -6.39 20.48
N PHE A 40 0.42 -5.89 21.72
CA PHE A 40 1.53 -5.28 22.44
C PHE A 40 1.95 -6.04 23.70
N ALA A 41 1.35 -7.19 23.96
CA ALA A 41 1.74 -8.03 25.07
C ALA A 41 3.16 -8.56 24.83
N THR A 42 4.14 -8.03 25.55
CA THR A 42 5.45 -8.67 25.67
C THR A 42 5.26 -10.02 26.34
N THR A 43 5.82 -11.09 25.77
CA THR A 43 6.02 -12.36 26.49
C THR A 43 6.80 -12.03 27.76
N THR A 44 6.09 -11.91 28.89
CA THR A 44 6.67 -11.53 30.16
C THR A 44 7.25 -12.78 30.79
N THR A 45 8.27 -13.34 30.19
CA THR A 45 9.11 -14.35 30.84
C THR A 45 10.35 -13.66 31.38
N ASN A 46 10.46 -13.67 32.72
CA ASN A 46 11.65 -13.36 33.53
C ASN A 46 12.04 -11.89 33.76
N ILE A 47 11.18 -11.10 34.39
CA ILE A 47 11.66 -9.95 35.21
C ILE A 47 11.23 -10.06 36.67
N ASN A 48 10.19 -10.83 37.00
CA ASN A 48 9.69 -10.93 38.39
C ASN A 48 10.51 -11.85 39.32
N ASN A 49 11.60 -12.48 38.85
CA ASN A 49 12.41 -13.40 39.66
C ASN A 49 13.67 -12.77 40.28
N MET A 50 13.82 -11.45 40.27
CA MET A 50 14.97 -10.75 40.89
C MET A 50 14.61 -9.78 42.04
N ASN A 51 13.34 -9.72 42.45
CA ASN A 51 12.91 -8.87 43.57
C ASN A 51 12.91 -9.56 44.95
N ASN A 52 13.46 -10.78 45.06
CA ASN A 52 13.65 -11.48 46.33
C ASN A 52 15.15 -11.55 46.67
N ILE A 53 15.77 -10.40 46.90
CA ILE A 53 16.99 -10.33 47.70
C ILE A 53 16.60 -9.57 48.96
N ASP A 54 16.55 -10.32 50.06
CA ASP A 54 16.19 -9.89 51.40
C ASP A 54 16.89 -8.59 51.80
N HIS A 55 16.09 -7.61 52.20
CA HIS A 55 16.53 -6.51 53.04
C HIS A 55 16.77 -7.06 54.45
N ASN A 56 18.01 -7.42 54.77
CA ASN A 56 18.48 -7.42 56.15
C ASN A 56 19.23 -6.12 56.44
N ASP A 57 18.69 -5.45 57.43
CA ASP A 57 19.01 -4.12 57.92
C ASP A 57 20.33 -4.14 58.69
N HIS A 58 21.29 -3.29 58.31
CA HIS A 58 22.29 -2.79 59.24
C HIS A 58 22.73 -1.37 58.86
N ASN A 59 22.43 -0.45 59.77
CA ASN A 59 22.94 0.90 59.87
C ASN A 59 24.44 0.96 59.59
N ASP A 60 24.85 1.78 58.62
CA ASP A 60 26.08 2.55 58.75
C ASP A 60 25.96 3.92 58.06
N ASN A 61 26.16 4.95 58.88
CA ASN A 61 26.23 6.35 58.53
C ASN A 61 27.52 6.63 57.74
N LEU A 62 27.49 6.79 56.42
CA LEU A 62 28.62 7.40 55.68
C LEU A 62 28.17 8.13 54.39
N ARG A 63 28.11 9.45 54.53
CA ARG A 63 28.43 10.52 53.57
C ARG A 63 28.82 10.08 52.13
N GLY A 64 27.90 10.34 51.18
CA GLY A 64 28.18 10.75 49.80
C GLY A 64 29.04 9.83 48.92
N ASN A 65 28.41 8.97 48.13
CA ASN A 65 29.04 8.47 46.90
C ASN A 65 27.98 8.22 45.80
N ARG A 66 27.93 9.10 44.80
CA ARG A 66 27.08 8.94 43.60
C ARG A 66 27.77 7.98 42.62
N ASN A 67 27.74 6.69 42.90
CA ASN A 67 28.07 5.65 41.93
C ASN A 67 26.85 4.75 41.71
N THR A 68 25.87 5.26 40.97
CA THR A 68 24.78 4.43 40.40
C THR A 68 25.40 3.24 39.69
N THR A 69 25.06 2.03 40.09
CA THR A 69 25.64 0.80 39.54
C THR A 69 25.25 0.64 38.06
N THR A 70 26.09 -0.02 37.26
CA THR A 70 25.81 -0.26 35.81
C THR A 70 24.44 -0.90 35.59
N THR A 71 23.99 -1.75 36.51
CA THR A 71 22.68 -2.40 36.51
C THR A 71 21.52 -1.40 36.68
N GLU A 72 21.60 -0.48 37.65
CA GLU A 72 20.61 0.59 37.82
C GLU A 72 20.50 1.49 36.59
N ARG A 73 21.64 1.80 35.95
CA ARG A 73 21.67 2.58 34.69
C ARG A 73 21.03 1.83 33.53
N ILE A 74 21.16 0.50 33.46
CA ILE A 74 20.52 -0.32 32.43
C ILE A 74 19.01 -0.43 32.69
N LEU A 75 18.59 -0.64 33.94
CA LEU A 75 17.18 -0.71 34.33
C LEU A 75 16.46 0.60 34.07
N THR A 76 17.05 1.73 34.45
CA THR A 76 16.49 3.07 34.17
C THR A 76 16.41 3.34 32.67
N ARG A 77 17.42 2.96 31.87
CA ARG A 77 17.35 3.08 30.40
C ARG A 77 16.23 2.22 29.80
N LYS A 78 16.04 0.98 30.27
CA LYS A 78 14.95 0.10 29.81
C LYS A 78 13.58 0.68 30.17
N GLN A 79 13.42 1.17 31.39
CA GLN A 79 12.19 1.84 31.83
C GLN A 79 11.90 3.09 31.01
N GLN A 80 12.91 3.94 30.75
CA GLN A 80 12.76 5.11 29.89
C GLN A 80 12.37 4.75 28.46
N GLN A 81 13.00 3.73 27.87
CA GLN A 81 12.64 3.23 26.54
C GLN A 81 11.20 2.70 26.48
N GLN A 82 10.76 2.00 27.52
CA GLN A 82 9.39 1.50 27.62
C GLN A 82 8.38 2.64 27.77
N HIS A 83 8.69 3.65 28.59
CA HIS A 83 7.87 4.86 28.71
C HIS A 83 7.79 5.65 27.39
N HIS A 84 8.92 5.80 26.68
CA HIS A 84 8.94 6.46 25.37
C HIS A 84 8.10 5.70 24.34
N LYS A 85 8.19 4.36 24.31
CA LYS A 85 7.35 3.52 23.45
C LYS A 85 5.87 3.69 23.74
N LEU A 86 5.48 3.68 25.02
CA LEU A 86 4.08 3.86 25.42
C LEU A 86 3.55 5.24 25.00
N ASN A 87 4.35 6.29 25.19
CA ASN A 87 3.98 7.65 24.77
C ASN A 87 3.89 7.80 23.24
N ASN A 88 4.74 7.08 22.50
CA ASN A 88 4.73 7.08 21.04
C ASN A 88 3.57 6.29 20.44
N ARG A 89 3.01 5.33 21.19
CA ARG A 89 1.99 4.41 20.70
C ARG A 89 0.71 5.15 20.29
N VAL A 90 0.07 4.64 19.23
CA VAL A 90 -1.25 5.10 18.78
C VAL A 90 -2.32 4.04 19.02
N ASP A 91 -3.57 4.49 19.01
CA ASP A 91 -4.73 3.62 19.17
C ASP A 91 -4.82 2.63 18.00
N VAL A 92 -5.10 1.38 18.34
CA VAL A 92 -5.39 0.30 17.39
C VAL A 92 -6.85 -0.06 17.54
N GLU A 93 -7.56 -0.15 16.42
CA GLU A 93 -8.94 -0.60 16.37
C GLU A 93 -9.12 -1.72 15.36
N ILE A 94 -9.95 -2.70 15.70
CA ILE A 94 -10.32 -3.78 14.80
C ILE A 94 -11.63 -3.41 14.11
N LEU A 95 -11.62 -3.45 12.77
CA LEU A 95 -12.81 -3.34 11.95
C LEU A 95 -13.23 -4.75 11.51
N ILE A 96 -14.19 -5.34 12.23
CA ILE A 96 -14.73 -6.67 11.91
C ILE A 96 -15.59 -6.57 10.64
N LYS A 97 -15.39 -7.49 9.71
CA LYS A 97 -16.05 -7.53 8.41
C LYS A 97 -16.94 -8.74 8.29
N ALA A 98 -18.11 -8.52 7.71
CA ALA A 98 -19.14 -9.55 7.54
C ALA A 98 -18.78 -10.60 6.47
N LYS A 99 -17.77 -10.32 5.64
CA LYS A 99 -17.37 -11.18 4.54
C LYS A 99 -15.85 -11.12 4.35
N ASP A 100 -15.25 -12.29 4.13
CA ASP A 100 -13.92 -12.40 3.55
C ASP A 100 -13.95 -11.86 2.10
N SER A 101 -13.55 -10.60 1.95
CA SER A 101 -13.53 -9.88 0.67
C SER A 101 -12.36 -8.91 0.67
N LEU A 102 -11.67 -8.82 -0.48
CA LEU A 102 -10.63 -7.82 -0.68
C LEU A 102 -11.21 -6.40 -0.72
N ASN A 103 -12.49 -6.23 -1.05
CA ASN A 103 -13.16 -4.94 -1.03
C ASN A 103 -13.32 -4.39 0.39
N SER A 104 -13.36 -5.25 1.41
CA SER A 104 -13.63 -4.86 2.81
C SER A 104 -12.63 -3.86 3.37
N ARG A 105 -11.42 -3.79 2.80
CA ARG A 105 -10.38 -2.81 3.21
C ARG A 105 -10.67 -1.38 2.75
N PHE A 106 -11.62 -1.20 1.83
CA PHE A 106 -12.02 0.09 1.28
C PHE A 106 -13.32 0.63 1.87
N GLU A 107 -13.97 -0.13 2.75
CA GLU A 107 -15.18 0.34 3.44
C GLU A 107 -14.91 1.60 4.27
N PRO A 108 -15.90 2.51 4.41
CA PRO A 108 -15.78 3.68 5.27
C PRO A 108 -15.39 3.31 6.71
N ILE A 109 -14.52 4.13 7.31
CA ILE A 109 -14.04 3.97 8.68
C ILE A 109 -14.73 5.04 9.54
N PRO A 110 -15.72 4.69 10.39
CA PRO A 110 -16.59 5.69 11.04
C PRO A 110 -15.85 6.68 11.94
N GLN A 111 -14.78 6.26 12.59
CA GLN A 111 -13.99 7.02 13.57
C GLN A 111 -12.63 7.47 13.03
N LEU A 112 -12.51 7.59 11.71
CA LEU A 112 -11.33 8.11 11.05
C LEU A 112 -11.16 9.61 11.33
N LYS A 113 -10.05 9.99 11.96
CA LYS A 113 -9.75 11.39 12.33
C LYS A 113 -8.93 12.13 11.27
N THR A 114 -8.49 11.45 10.22
CA THR A 114 -7.55 11.98 9.21
C THR A 114 -8.11 11.89 7.80
N THR A 115 -7.69 12.81 6.93
CA THR A 115 -7.96 12.72 5.49
C THR A 115 -6.96 11.83 4.75
N SER A 116 -5.77 11.63 5.32
CA SER A 116 -4.76 10.70 4.80
C SER A 116 -5.00 9.30 5.35
N VAL A 117 -4.99 8.30 4.46
CA VAL A 117 -5.05 6.89 4.83
C VAL A 117 -3.86 6.18 4.20
N PHE A 118 -2.94 5.68 5.03
CA PHE A 118 -1.90 4.76 4.58
C PHE A 118 -2.47 3.35 4.57
N MET A 119 -2.67 2.81 3.37
CA MET A 119 -3.12 1.44 3.16
C MET A 119 -1.91 0.53 2.97
N VAL A 120 -1.89 -0.57 3.71
CA VAL A 120 -0.76 -1.51 3.70
C VAL A 120 -1.23 -2.94 3.96
N ASP A 121 -0.59 -3.90 3.32
CA ASP A 121 -0.83 -5.33 3.60
C ASP A 121 -0.11 -5.77 4.88
N ASP A 122 -0.60 -6.84 5.52
CA ASP A 122 -0.10 -7.31 6.82
C ASP A 122 1.29 -7.98 6.75
N ASP A 123 1.74 -8.28 5.54
CA ASP A 123 3.08 -8.78 5.19
C ASP A 123 4.07 -7.68 4.77
N ILE A 124 3.63 -6.42 4.68
CA ILE A 124 4.46 -5.29 4.25
C ILE A 124 4.92 -4.39 5.40
N ARG A 125 6.21 -4.05 5.36
CA ARG A 125 6.87 -3.19 6.34
C ARG A 125 7.68 -2.10 5.67
N VAL A 126 7.13 -0.89 5.70
CA VAL A 126 7.82 0.33 5.26
C VAL A 126 8.61 0.92 6.43
N SER A 127 9.89 1.25 6.24
CA SER A 127 10.67 1.90 7.31
C SER A 127 10.03 3.24 7.73
N CYS A 128 10.12 3.60 9.01
CA CYS A 128 9.39 4.77 9.50
C CYS A 128 9.84 6.09 8.83
N SER A 129 11.11 6.21 8.45
CA SER A 129 11.60 7.33 7.64
C SER A 129 10.96 7.35 6.26
N SER A 130 10.89 6.20 5.57
CA SER A 130 10.26 6.09 4.25
C SER A 130 8.76 6.40 4.33
N LEU A 131 8.08 5.94 5.39
CA LEU A 131 6.66 6.23 5.64
C LEU A 131 6.42 7.74 5.77
N LEU A 132 7.26 8.43 6.53
CA LEU A 132 7.16 9.88 6.69
C LEU A 132 7.44 10.63 5.38
N LEU A 133 8.42 10.17 4.58
CA LEU A 133 8.72 10.76 3.27
C LEU A 133 7.55 10.62 2.29
N ALA A 134 6.90 9.44 2.25
CA ALA A 134 5.71 9.24 1.43
C ALA A 134 4.50 10.04 1.94
N TYR A 135 4.34 10.19 3.25
CA TYR A 135 3.33 11.07 3.81
C TYR A 135 3.54 12.53 3.37
N GLN A 136 4.78 13.03 3.38
CA GLN A 136 5.10 14.38 2.88
C GLN A 136 4.80 14.56 1.39
N ALA A 137 5.03 13.52 0.59
CA ALA A 137 4.64 13.50 -0.81
C ALA A 137 3.11 13.60 -0.97
N TRP A 138 2.37 12.83 -0.17
CA TRP A 138 0.91 12.88 -0.13
C TRP A 138 0.37 14.23 0.37
N GLU A 139 1.00 14.85 1.38
CA GLU A 139 0.63 16.20 1.85
C GLU A 139 0.70 17.24 0.71
N LYS A 140 1.66 17.09 -0.21
CA LYS A 140 1.79 17.97 -1.38
C LYS A 140 0.79 17.64 -2.49
N TYR A 141 0.38 16.38 -2.62
CA TYR A 141 -0.52 15.91 -3.67
C TYR A 141 -1.65 15.05 -3.09
N PRO A 142 -2.54 15.64 -2.26
CA PRO A 142 -3.51 14.88 -1.47
C PRO A 142 -4.57 14.16 -2.30
N ASN A 143 -4.75 14.56 -3.55
CA ASN A 143 -5.66 13.90 -4.49
C ASN A 143 -5.02 12.71 -5.21
N SER A 144 -3.68 12.58 -5.20
CA SER A 144 -2.96 11.49 -5.85
C SER A 144 -2.88 10.26 -4.96
N MET A 145 -2.81 9.07 -5.57
CA MET A 145 -2.28 7.89 -4.88
C MET A 145 -0.76 7.98 -4.82
N VAL A 146 -0.19 7.78 -3.63
CA VAL A 146 1.25 7.94 -3.39
C VAL A 146 1.78 6.66 -2.76
N GLY A 147 2.68 5.92 -3.42
CA GLY A 147 3.07 4.61 -2.90
C GLY A 147 4.34 4.00 -3.51
N TYR A 148 4.64 2.78 -3.09
CA TYR A 148 5.94 2.14 -3.31
C TYR A 148 5.95 1.08 -4.43
N TYR A 149 4.78 0.75 -4.98
CA TYR A 149 4.60 -0.35 -5.94
C TYR A 149 3.96 0.17 -7.23
N PRO A 150 4.74 0.76 -8.14
CA PRO A 150 4.23 1.23 -9.41
C PRO A 150 4.02 0.06 -10.38
N ARG A 151 2.98 0.18 -11.20
CA ARG A 151 2.61 -0.79 -12.25
C ARG A 151 2.21 -0.06 -13.51
N LEU A 152 2.32 -0.77 -14.63
CA LEU A 152 1.94 -0.26 -15.93
C LEU A 152 0.89 -1.17 -16.56
N ALA A 153 -0.32 -0.65 -16.69
CA ALA A 153 -1.32 -1.16 -17.61
C ALA A 153 -1.03 -0.60 -19.00
N SER A 154 -0.88 -1.47 -20.00
CA SER A 154 -0.67 -1.02 -21.38
C SER A 154 -1.16 -2.04 -22.38
N PHE A 155 -1.29 -1.62 -23.63
CA PHE A 155 -1.45 -2.57 -24.73
C PHE A 155 -0.21 -3.48 -24.86
N PRO A 156 -0.40 -4.73 -25.33
CA PRO A 156 0.70 -5.65 -25.54
C PRO A 156 1.65 -5.13 -26.60
N THR A 157 2.95 -5.23 -26.33
CA THR A 157 3.99 -4.92 -27.32
C THR A 157 3.96 -5.92 -28.48
N SER A 158 4.56 -5.59 -29.62
CA SER A 158 4.68 -6.54 -30.75
C SER A 158 5.32 -7.86 -30.34
N ILE A 159 6.30 -7.84 -29.42
CA ILE A 159 6.94 -9.04 -28.87
C ILE A 159 5.95 -9.85 -28.03
N GLN A 160 5.21 -9.22 -27.12
CA GLN A 160 4.22 -9.92 -26.29
C GLN A 160 3.09 -10.54 -27.15
N LYS A 161 2.67 -9.87 -28.23
CA LYS A 161 1.73 -10.44 -29.21
C LYS A 161 2.29 -11.70 -29.85
N ILE A 162 3.54 -11.68 -30.30
CA ILE A 162 4.21 -12.85 -30.90
C ILE A 162 4.32 -14.00 -29.89
N THR A 163 4.83 -13.74 -28.68
CA THR A 163 5.00 -14.76 -27.64
C THR A 163 3.67 -15.41 -27.27
N SER A 164 2.60 -14.62 -27.10
CA SER A 164 1.27 -15.16 -26.81
C SER A 164 0.72 -16.05 -27.94
N THR A 165 1.05 -15.74 -29.20
CA THR A 165 0.64 -16.54 -30.37
C THR A 165 1.41 -17.86 -30.44
N LEU A 166 2.70 -17.85 -30.11
CA LEU A 166 3.56 -19.03 -30.11
C LEU A 166 3.21 -20.00 -28.97
N ILE A 167 2.95 -19.49 -27.77
CA ILE A 167 2.62 -20.29 -26.59
C ILE A 167 1.19 -20.85 -26.67
N SER A 168 0.27 -20.14 -27.31
CA SER A 168 -1.12 -20.61 -27.51
C SER A 168 -1.24 -21.73 -28.57
N GLY A 169 -0.11 -22.28 -29.05
CA GLY A 169 -0.07 -23.51 -29.82
C GLY A 169 -0.96 -23.48 -31.06
N GLY A 170 -0.86 -22.42 -31.89
CA GLY A 170 -1.43 -22.40 -33.24
C GLY A 170 -2.91 -22.81 -33.36
N SER A 171 -3.72 -22.64 -32.31
CA SER A 171 -5.14 -22.96 -32.39
C SER A 171 -5.87 -21.71 -32.87
N ASN A 172 -6.12 -21.65 -34.18
CA ASN A 172 -7.11 -20.77 -34.80
C ASN A 172 -8.50 -21.10 -34.25
N LYS A 173 -8.82 -20.69 -33.01
CA LYS A 173 -10.20 -20.47 -32.61
C LYS A 173 -10.55 -19.08 -33.08
N GLY A 174 -11.34 -19.02 -34.15
CA GLY A 174 -11.72 -17.81 -34.84
C GLY A 174 -12.11 -16.70 -33.87
N GLU A 175 -11.47 -15.54 -34.02
CA GLU A 175 -11.98 -14.27 -33.54
C GLU A 175 -13.34 -14.03 -34.18
N SER A 176 -14.39 -14.47 -33.48
CA SER A 176 -15.73 -13.97 -33.69
C SER A 176 -15.72 -12.48 -33.32
N SER A 177 -15.76 -11.66 -34.37
CA SER A 177 -15.99 -10.22 -34.40
C SER A 177 -17.14 -9.76 -33.50
N SER A 178 -16.84 -9.49 -32.23
CA SER A 178 -17.72 -8.71 -31.35
C SER A 178 -16.89 -7.67 -30.61
N SER A 179 -16.95 -6.42 -31.09
CA SER A 179 -16.46 -5.19 -30.44
C SER A 179 -15.10 -5.31 -29.72
N SER A 180 -14.03 -5.25 -30.50
CA SER A 180 -12.63 -5.41 -30.10
C SER A 180 -12.13 -4.37 -29.09
N SER A 181 -12.39 -4.59 -27.80
CA SER A 181 -11.56 -3.99 -26.75
C SER A 181 -10.22 -4.73 -26.77
N SER A 182 -9.14 -4.05 -27.15
CA SER A 182 -7.81 -4.68 -27.21
C SER A 182 -7.37 -5.09 -25.80
N ARG A 183 -7.02 -6.37 -25.60
CA ARG A 183 -6.52 -6.92 -24.32
C ARG A 183 -5.43 -6.03 -23.73
N LEU A 184 -5.55 -5.69 -22.46
CA LEU A 184 -4.53 -4.96 -21.70
C LEU A 184 -3.58 -5.93 -20.98
N VAL A 185 -2.34 -5.50 -20.78
CA VAL A 185 -1.30 -6.25 -20.07
C VAL A 185 -0.94 -5.52 -18.79
N TYR A 186 -0.92 -6.26 -17.69
CA TYR A 186 -0.46 -5.79 -16.38
C TYR A 186 1.04 -6.04 -16.24
N ASN A 187 1.82 -4.97 -16.10
CA ASN A 187 3.28 -5.05 -16.03
C ASN A 187 3.84 -4.57 -14.69
N ALA A 188 4.84 -5.30 -14.17
CA ALA A 188 5.57 -4.98 -12.94
C ALA A 188 6.84 -4.14 -13.19
N TRP A 189 7.64 -3.98 -12.14
CA TRP A 189 8.82 -3.13 -12.10
C TRP A 189 9.77 -3.25 -13.30
N PRO A 190 10.16 -4.44 -13.80
CA PRO A 190 11.10 -4.51 -14.91
C PRO A 190 10.63 -3.75 -16.16
N ILE A 191 9.34 -3.83 -16.48
CA ILE A 191 8.75 -3.11 -17.61
C ILE A 191 8.49 -1.64 -17.27
N VAL A 192 8.04 -1.33 -16.05
CA VAL A 192 7.88 0.06 -15.59
C VAL A 192 9.19 0.82 -15.71
N TRP A 193 10.29 0.21 -15.26
CA TRP A 193 11.63 0.76 -15.39
C TRP A 193 12.06 0.82 -16.85
N TRP A 194 11.91 -0.24 -17.64
CA TRP A 194 12.37 -0.23 -19.03
C TRP A 194 11.65 0.82 -19.87
N ARG A 195 10.33 0.93 -19.70
CA ARG A 195 9.51 1.91 -20.41
C ARG A 195 9.58 3.30 -19.78
N GLN A 196 10.09 3.42 -18.55
CA GLN A 196 10.06 4.63 -17.73
C GLN A 196 8.63 5.20 -17.58
N LYS A 197 7.63 4.32 -17.55
CA LYS A 197 6.20 4.67 -17.51
C LYS A 197 5.44 3.83 -16.51
N PHE A 198 4.45 4.44 -15.86
CA PHE A 198 3.49 3.77 -14.99
C PHE A 198 2.17 4.54 -14.94
N ASN A 199 1.10 3.88 -14.54
CA ASN A 199 -0.23 4.49 -14.40
C ASN A 199 -1.04 3.91 -13.23
N ILE A 200 -0.45 2.98 -12.47
CA ILE A 200 -1.07 2.34 -11.30
C ILE A 200 -0.08 2.41 -10.13
N ILE A 201 -0.60 2.67 -8.93
CA ILE A 201 0.10 2.46 -7.65
C ILE A 201 -0.72 1.49 -6.83
N LEU A 202 -0.10 0.39 -6.39
CA LEU A 202 -0.83 -0.62 -5.61
C LEU A 202 -1.16 -0.11 -4.20
N THR A 203 -2.37 -0.41 -3.73
CA THR A 203 -2.81 -0.13 -2.35
C THR A 203 -2.13 -1.01 -1.30
N LYS A 204 -1.28 -1.96 -1.74
CA LYS A 204 -0.43 -2.82 -0.92
C LYS A 204 0.52 -2.03 0.00
N ALA A 205 0.94 -0.83 -0.42
CA ALA A 205 1.64 0.14 0.41
C ALA A 205 1.53 1.53 -0.22
N SER A 206 0.46 2.26 0.09
CA SER A 206 0.23 3.60 -0.47
C SER A 206 -0.63 4.48 0.43
N PHE A 207 -0.40 5.79 0.36
CA PHE A 207 -1.31 6.80 0.85
C PHE A 207 -2.40 7.10 -0.19
N ILE A 208 -3.63 7.18 0.30
CA ILE A 208 -4.82 7.61 -0.43
C ILE A 208 -5.60 8.64 0.39
N HIS A 209 -6.41 9.47 -0.27
CA HIS A 209 -7.36 10.33 0.41
C HIS A 209 -8.55 9.51 0.94
N SER A 210 -9.00 9.76 2.16
CA SER A 210 -10.10 9.04 2.83
C SER A 210 -11.40 9.03 2.03
N LYS A 211 -11.73 10.13 1.33
CA LYS A 211 -12.85 10.22 0.39
C LYS A 211 -12.93 9.07 -0.62
N TYR A 212 -11.81 8.48 -1.02
CA TYR A 212 -11.80 7.36 -1.96
C TYR A 212 -12.37 6.07 -1.36
N LEU A 213 -12.41 5.92 -0.03
CA LEU A 213 -13.08 4.81 0.65
C LEU A 213 -14.61 4.86 0.40
N GLU A 214 -15.20 6.03 0.58
CA GLU A 214 -16.64 6.25 0.34
C GLU A 214 -16.99 6.11 -1.15
N LEU A 215 -16.19 6.75 -2.02
CA LEU A 215 -16.39 6.68 -3.47
C LEU A 215 -16.29 5.24 -4.00
N TYR A 216 -15.37 4.43 -3.48
CA TYR A 216 -15.24 3.02 -3.85
C TYR A 216 -16.45 2.19 -3.38
N THR A 217 -16.89 2.44 -2.15
CA THR A 217 -17.92 1.61 -1.49
C THR A 217 -19.33 1.92 -2.01
N ASN A 218 -19.61 3.14 -2.43
CA ASN A 218 -20.94 3.55 -2.85
C ASN A 218 -21.20 3.24 -4.34
N ASP A 219 -22.22 2.41 -4.60
CA ASP A 219 -22.62 1.96 -5.95
C ASP A 219 -23.03 3.11 -6.90
N HIS A 220 -23.38 4.27 -6.34
CA HIS A 220 -23.67 5.47 -7.12
C HIS A 220 -22.42 6.05 -7.79
N TYR A 221 -21.26 5.98 -7.11
CA TYR A 221 -20.01 6.57 -7.60
C TYR A 221 -19.11 5.54 -8.29
N PHE A 222 -19.19 4.27 -7.87
CA PHE A 222 -18.36 3.21 -8.43
C PHE A 222 -19.19 1.96 -8.75
N PRO A 223 -19.16 1.46 -10.01
CA PRO A 223 -20.01 0.36 -10.44
C PRO A 223 -19.88 -0.87 -9.55
N LYS A 224 -21.01 -1.38 -9.04
CA LYS A 224 -21.07 -2.60 -8.23
C LYS A 224 -20.46 -3.80 -8.96
N GLU A 225 -20.62 -3.84 -10.28
CA GLU A 225 -20.09 -4.88 -11.16
C GLU A 225 -18.57 -5.05 -11.03
N ILE A 226 -17.85 -3.97 -10.73
CA ILE A 226 -16.40 -3.99 -10.49
C ILE A 226 -16.09 -4.68 -9.16
N LYS A 227 -16.78 -4.30 -8.09
CA LYS A 227 -16.61 -4.93 -6.76
C LYS A 227 -16.98 -6.41 -6.79
N ASP A 228 -18.04 -6.76 -7.52
CA ASP A 228 -18.43 -8.14 -7.73
C ASP A 228 -17.37 -8.92 -8.54
N HIS A 229 -16.72 -8.28 -9.51
CA HIS A 229 -15.58 -8.88 -10.23
C HIS A 229 -14.40 -9.10 -9.29
N VAL A 230 -14.04 -8.13 -8.45
CA VAL A 230 -12.99 -8.27 -7.42
C VAL A 230 -13.29 -9.44 -6.48
N ASP A 231 -14.53 -9.55 -6.00
CA ASP A 231 -14.95 -10.63 -5.09
C ASP A 231 -14.85 -12.01 -5.74
N ARG A 232 -15.32 -12.16 -6.99
CA ARG A 232 -15.30 -13.44 -7.72
C ARG A 232 -13.87 -13.91 -7.99
N ASN A 233 -12.97 -12.99 -8.30
CA ASN A 233 -11.59 -13.33 -8.69
C ASN A 233 -10.61 -13.29 -7.51
N LYS A 234 -11.03 -12.76 -6.34
CA LYS A 234 -10.16 -12.52 -5.18
C LYS A 234 -8.86 -11.83 -5.59
N ASN A 235 -8.97 -10.79 -6.42
CA ASN A 235 -7.85 -10.02 -6.95
C ASN A 235 -8.31 -8.64 -7.44
N CYS A 236 -7.35 -7.78 -7.79
CA CYS A 236 -7.55 -6.56 -8.58
C CYS A 236 -8.33 -5.44 -7.88
N GLU A 237 -8.48 -5.51 -6.56
CA GLU A 237 -9.07 -4.46 -5.73
C GLU A 237 -8.21 -3.18 -5.79
N ASP A 238 -6.89 -3.34 -5.86
CA ASP A 238 -5.89 -2.28 -5.98
C ASP A 238 -5.93 -1.58 -7.36
N ILE A 239 -6.09 -2.37 -8.43
CA ILE A 239 -6.33 -1.90 -9.80
C ILE A 239 -7.65 -1.11 -9.84
N ALA A 240 -8.72 -1.66 -9.28
CA ALA A 240 -10.02 -1.00 -9.22
C ALA A 240 -9.94 0.35 -8.49
N MET A 241 -9.21 0.42 -7.38
CA MET A 241 -8.97 1.68 -6.66
C MET A 241 -8.18 2.69 -7.52
N SER A 242 -7.14 2.25 -8.22
CA SER A 242 -6.36 3.12 -9.13
C SER A 242 -7.24 3.67 -10.26
N MET A 243 -8.11 2.83 -10.84
CA MET A 243 -9.06 3.25 -11.86
C MET A 243 -10.09 4.26 -11.32
N LEU A 244 -10.62 4.03 -10.10
CA LEU A 244 -11.51 4.97 -9.42
C LEU A 244 -10.85 6.34 -9.26
N VAL A 245 -9.64 6.40 -8.69
CA VAL A 245 -8.94 7.66 -8.41
C VAL A 245 -8.63 8.41 -9.71
N ALA A 246 -8.12 7.71 -10.72
CA ALA A 246 -7.82 8.32 -12.02
C ALA A 246 -9.09 8.84 -12.72
N ASN A 247 -10.21 8.11 -12.64
CA ASN A 247 -11.49 8.57 -13.18
C ASN A 247 -12.04 9.78 -12.43
N TYR A 248 -12.10 9.70 -11.10
CA TYR A 248 -12.61 10.77 -10.26
C TYR A 248 -11.85 12.08 -10.49
N THR A 249 -10.52 12.03 -10.50
CA THR A 249 -9.67 13.23 -10.60
C THR A 249 -9.64 13.84 -12.00
N LYS A 250 -9.93 13.06 -13.05
CA LYS A 250 -10.14 13.59 -14.41
C LYS A 250 -11.46 14.37 -14.54
N HIS A 251 -12.49 13.98 -13.79
CA HIS A 251 -13.82 14.56 -13.90
C HIS A 251 -14.15 15.58 -12.81
N ASP A 252 -13.42 15.58 -11.69
CA ASP A 252 -13.59 16.54 -10.61
C ASP A 252 -13.09 17.93 -11.03
N LYS A 253 -14.02 18.79 -11.46
CA LYS A 253 -13.77 20.19 -11.80
C LYS A 253 -13.63 21.10 -10.56
N SER A 254 -13.84 20.58 -9.34
CA SER A 254 -14.00 21.39 -8.12
C SER A 254 -12.76 21.49 -7.21
N SER A 255 -11.71 20.72 -7.48
CA SER A 255 -10.49 20.72 -6.65
C SER A 255 -9.54 21.91 -6.86
N SER A 256 -9.84 22.86 -7.76
CA SER A 256 -9.11 24.14 -7.88
C SER A 256 -9.77 25.24 -7.04
N SER A 257 -9.90 25.01 -5.73
CA SER A 257 -10.13 26.08 -4.74
C SER A 257 -8.86 26.29 -3.93
N SER A 258 -7.83 26.83 -4.58
CA SER A 258 -6.83 27.65 -3.89
C SER A 258 -6.51 28.85 -4.77
N LEU A 259 -6.78 30.02 -4.21
CA LEU A 259 -6.77 31.33 -4.82
C LEU A 259 -5.39 31.71 -5.42
N LEU A 260 -5.47 32.36 -6.60
CA LEU A 260 -4.55 33.36 -7.17
C LEU A 260 -3.14 32.92 -7.63
N LEU A 261 -3.02 32.74 -8.96
CA LEU A 261 -2.29 33.64 -9.89
C LEU A 261 -1.61 32.85 -11.01
N SER A 262 -2.31 32.62 -12.13
CA SER A 262 -1.81 33.07 -13.43
C SER A 262 -2.92 33.00 -14.47
N LYS A 263 -3.10 34.09 -15.21
CA LYS A 263 -3.67 34.06 -16.54
C LYS A 263 -2.73 33.20 -17.40
N SER A 264 -3.10 31.96 -17.66
CA SER A 264 -2.58 31.20 -18.79
C SER A 264 -3.75 30.46 -19.42
N THR A 265 -3.97 30.75 -20.71
CA THR A 265 -4.99 30.14 -21.56
C THR A 265 -4.58 28.71 -21.87
N THR A 266 -4.73 27.81 -20.91
CA THR A 266 -4.80 26.36 -21.09
C THR A 266 -5.67 25.83 -19.96
N THR A 267 -6.84 25.29 -20.31
CA THR A 267 -7.76 24.62 -19.38
C THR A 267 -7.06 23.39 -18.80
N SER A 268 -6.31 23.58 -17.71
CA SER A 268 -5.72 22.51 -16.91
C SER A 268 -6.84 21.84 -16.12
N THR A 269 -7.46 20.82 -16.71
CA THR A 269 -8.19 19.81 -15.93
C THR A 269 -7.17 19.19 -14.97
N SER A 270 -7.31 19.43 -13.68
CA SER A 270 -6.34 19.02 -12.66
C SER A 270 -6.40 17.51 -12.41
N ILE A 271 -5.89 16.72 -13.36
CA ILE A 271 -5.62 15.29 -13.18
C ILE A 271 -4.70 15.14 -11.96
N ALA A 272 -5.01 14.21 -11.06
CA ALA A 272 -4.14 13.87 -9.94
C ALA A 272 -3.39 12.57 -10.26
N PRO A 273 -2.25 12.65 -10.95
CA PRO A 273 -1.51 11.47 -11.38
C PRO A 273 -0.94 10.71 -10.19
N PRO A 274 -0.72 9.39 -10.33
CA PRO A 274 -0.08 8.59 -9.30
C PRO A 274 1.36 9.07 -9.07
N ILE A 275 1.84 8.88 -7.84
CA ILE A 275 3.18 9.27 -7.42
C ILE A 275 3.88 8.04 -6.86
N TYR A 276 5.03 7.73 -7.45
CA TYR A 276 5.91 6.70 -6.94
C TYR A 276 6.82 7.29 -5.86
N VAL A 277 7.04 6.56 -4.78
CA VAL A 277 8.01 6.91 -3.74
C VAL A 277 9.03 5.79 -3.66
N GLU A 278 10.31 6.13 -3.76
CA GLU A 278 11.39 5.20 -3.46
C GLU A 278 11.61 5.15 -1.94
N GLY A 279 11.63 3.95 -1.36
CA GLY A 279 11.79 3.79 0.08
C GLY A 279 12.22 2.39 0.49
N GLN A 280 12.58 2.23 1.75
CA GLN A 280 12.94 0.93 2.32
C GLN A 280 11.67 0.16 2.68
N VAL A 281 11.33 -0.86 1.88
CA VAL A 281 10.17 -1.72 2.10
C VAL A 281 10.63 -3.17 2.22
N SER A 282 10.18 -3.84 3.28
CA SER A 282 10.32 -5.29 3.46
C SER A 282 8.99 -5.96 3.17
N ASP A 283 9.01 -6.96 2.31
CA ASP A 283 7.86 -7.77 1.94
C ASP A 283 8.09 -9.21 2.40
N LEU A 284 7.33 -9.62 3.41
CA LEU A 284 7.49 -10.89 4.09
C LEU A 284 6.55 -11.97 3.51
N GLY A 285 5.76 -11.64 2.49
CA GLY A 285 4.75 -12.52 1.88
C GLY A 285 5.29 -13.50 0.83
N LEU A 286 6.60 -13.45 0.56
CA LEU A 286 7.26 -14.10 -0.59
C LEU A 286 7.04 -15.62 -0.73
N PHE A 287 6.72 -16.34 0.36
CA PHE A 287 6.56 -17.79 0.34
C PHE A 287 5.13 -18.26 0.63
N GLY A 288 4.14 -17.36 0.64
CA GLY A 288 2.75 -17.71 0.98
C GLY A 288 1.68 -16.70 0.59
N GLY A 289 2.02 -15.59 -0.07
CA GLY A 289 1.08 -14.57 -0.51
C GLY A 289 0.31 -14.96 -1.78
N ILE A 290 -0.84 -14.32 -2.00
CA ILE A 290 -1.72 -14.52 -3.17
C ILE A 290 -0.98 -14.28 -4.50
N SER A 291 0.01 -13.36 -4.50
CA SER A 291 0.81 -13.05 -5.69
C SER A 291 1.90 -14.08 -6.01
N THR A 292 2.25 -14.96 -5.08
CA THR A 292 3.31 -15.98 -5.22
C THR A 292 2.77 -17.40 -5.31
N SER A 293 1.52 -17.64 -4.90
CA SER A 293 0.93 -18.98 -4.80
C SER A 293 0.38 -19.54 -6.12
N ASN A 294 0.17 -18.71 -7.16
CA ASN A 294 -0.40 -19.14 -8.43
C ASN A 294 0.42 -18.66 -9.64
N THR A 295 0.86 -19.59 -10.49
CA THR A 295 1.54 -19.35 -11.79
C THR A 295 0.70 -18.56 -12.81
N GLY A 296 -0.52 -18.15 -12.47
CA GLY A 296 -1.43 -17.34 -13.30
C GLY A 296 -1.74 -15.94 -12.78
N HIS A 297 -1.21 -15.50 -11.64
CA HIS A 297 -1.62 -14.24 -10.99
C HIS A 297 -1.51 -13.00 -11.90
N PHE A 298 -0.43 -12.87 -12.68
CA PHE A 298 -0.24 -11.77 -13.62
C PHE A 298 -1.20 -11.82 -14.82
N ALA A 299 -1.53 -13.03 -15.29
CA ALA A 299 -2.53 -13.22 -16.34
C ALA A 299 -3.92 -12.79 -15.83
N THR A 300 -4.30 -13.23 -14.62
CA THR A 300 -5.53 -12.79 -13.95
C THR A 300 -5.57 -11.27 -13.80
N ARG A 301 -4.48 -10.61 -13.43
CA ARG A 301 -4.44 -9.14 -13.36
C ARG A 301 -4.58 -8.45 -14.72
N SER A 302 -4.05 -9.05 -15.79
CA SER A 302 -4.25 -8.56 -17.16
C SER A 302 -5.72 -8.74 -17.61
N ASP A 303 -6.35 -9.85 -17.21
CA ASP A 303 -7.77 -10.09 -17.44
C ASP A 303 -8.63 -9.07 -16.69
N CYS A 304 -8.30 -8.79 -15.42
CA CYS A 304 -8.96 -7.74 -14.65
C CYS A 304 -8.87 -6.38 -15.34
N LEU A 305 -7.67 -5.96 -15.78
CA LEU A 305 -7.53 -4.68 -16.49
C LEU A 305 -8.48 -4.58 -17.68
N THR A 306 -8.57 -5.65 -18.48
CA THR A 306 -9.42 -5.69 -19.66
C THR A 306 -10.89 -5.63 -19.27
N GLN A 307 -11.35 -6.49 -18.35
CA GLN A 307 -12.76 -6.57 -17.94
C GLN A 307 -13.23 -5.31 -17.19
N LEU A 308 -12.41 -4.77 -16.28
CA LEU A 308 -12.74 -3.53 -15.58
C LEU A 308 -12.84 -2.37 -16.57
N THR A 309 -11.95 -2.30 -17.56
CA THR A 309 -12.01 -1.28 -18.62
C THR A 309 -13.28 -1.39 -19.46
N GLU A 310 -13.72 -2.60 -19.79
CA GLU A 310 -14.99 -2.84 -20.48
C GLU A 310 -16.20 -2.37 -19.66
N ILE A 311 -16.21 -2.64 -18.35
CA ILE A 311 -17.25 -2.13 -17.45
C ILE A 311 -17.27 -0.60 -17.47
N PHE A 312 -16.11 0.06 -17.39
CA PHE A 312 -16.00 1.52 -17.50
C PHE A 312 -16.57 2.04 -18.83
N HIS A 313 -16.18 1.43 -19.95
CA HIS A 313 -16.69 1.79 -21.28
C HIS A 313 -18.20 1.61 -21.39
N SER A 314 -18.77 0.57 -20.78
CA SER A 314 -20.21 0.31 -20.76
C SER A 314 -21.01 1.41 -20.05
N LYS A 315 -20.39 2.15 -19.14
CA LYS A 315 -20.98 3.32 -18.45
C LYS A 315 -20.73 4.64 -19.20
N GLY A 316 -20.11 4.60 -20.38
CA GLY A 316 -19.75 5.77 -21.18
C GLY A 316 -18.51 6.51 -20.69
N TRP A 317 -17.73 5.92 -19.78
CA TRP A 317 -16.48 6.49 -19.29
C TRP A 317 -15.32 6.07 -20.20
N LYS A 318 -14.31 6.93 -20.34
CA LYS A 318 -13.03 6.53 -20.96
C LYS A 318 -12.25 5.66 -19.99
N SER A 319 -11.36 4.82 -20.51
CA SER A 319 -10.40 4.10 -19.67
C SER A 319 -9.59 5.12 -18.85
N PRO A 320 -9.63 5.04 -17.52
CA PRO A 320 -8.93 6.01 -16.67
C PRO A 320 -7.41 5.81 -16.71
N LEU A 321 -6.93 4.66 -17.21
CA LEU A 321 -5.52 4.28 -17.28
C LEU A 321 -4.88 4.51 -18.66
N ASP A 322 -5.58 5.16 -19.59
CA ASP A 322 -5.03 5.51 -20.91
C ASP A 322 -3.86 6.50 -20.82
N ASP A 323 -3.80 7.27 -19.73
CA ASP A 323 -2.69 8.19 -19.48
C ASP A 323 -1.54 7.45 -18.78
N GLU A 324 -0.40 7.38 -19.46
CA GLU A 324 0.85 6.88 -18.89
C GLU A 324 1.70 8.05 -18.37
N PHE A 325 2.28 7.92 -17.18
CA PHE A 325 3.08 8.97 -16.56
C PHE A 325 4.55 8.61 -16.50
N ASP A 326 5.42 9.61 -16.71
CA ASP A 326 6.86 9.45 -16.61
C ASP A 326 7.28 9.08 -15.19
N LEU A 327 7.99 7.96 -15.07
CA LEU A 327 8.47 7.43 -13.81
C LEU A 327 9.35 8.45 -13.09
N THR A 328 10.31 9.05 -13.80
CA THR A 328 11.25 10.03 -13.23
C THR A 328 10.57 11.32 -12.76
N GLU A 329 9.60 11.84 -13.53
CA GLU A 329 8.89 13.08 -13.21
C GLU A 329 7.92 12.90 -12.04
N ARG A 330 7.34 11.71 -11.89
CA ARG A 330 6.37 11.38 -10.83
C ARG A 330 6.97 10.55 -9.69
N SER A 331 8.30 10.48 -9.61
CA SER A 331 9.00 9.94 -8.46
C SER A 331 9.20 11.02 -7.40
N TRP A 332 8.80 10.74 -6.17
CA TRP A 332 9.10 11.56 -5.02
C TRP A 332 10.49 11.23 -4.48
N ILE A 333 11.39 12.21 -4.56
CA ILE A 333 12.84 12.07 -4.29
C ILE A 333 13.49 11.15 -5.36
N ARG A 334 14.59 11.65 -5.93
CA ARG A 334 15.11 11.26 -7.25
C ARG A 334 15.22 9.76 -7.49
N HIS A 335 14.62 9.29 -8.58
CA HIS A 335 15.25 8.29 -9.43
C HIS A 335 16.42 8.94 -10.17
N ALA A 336 17.65 8.58 -9.81
CA ALA A 336 18.81 8.94 -10.60
C ALA A 336 18.79 8.15 -11.93
N PRO A 337 19.28 8.73 -13.04
CA PRO A 337 19.49 8.00 -14.28
C PRO A 337 20.66 7.02 -14.11
N GLY A 338 20.40 5.90 -13.45
CA GLY A 338 21.30 4.76 -13.34
C GLY A 338 20.84 3.63 -14.25
N PHE A 339 21.62 2.57 -14.34
CA PHE A 339 21.15 1.34 -14.95
C PHE A 339 20.07 0.68 -14.07
N TRP A 340 19.23 -0.17 -14.64
CA TRP A 340 18.14 -0.78 -13.86
C TRP A 340 18.69 -1.51 -12.67
N TRP A 341 19.74 -2.31 -12.83
CA TRP A 341 20.38 -3.07 -11.74
C TRP A 341 21.00 -2.19 -10.65
N GLN A 342 21.15 -0.88 -10.90
CA GLN A 342 21.61 0.10 -9.92
C GLN A 342 20.44 0.85 -9.26
N SER A 343 19.26 0.83 -9.89
CA SER A 343 18.05 1.50 -9.41
C SER A 343 17.27 0.49 -8.57
N ASN A 344 17.41 0.54 -7.24
CA ASN A 344 16.69 -0.40 -6.39
C ASN A 344 15.18 -0.04 -6.37
N PRO A 345 14.26 -0.93 -6.80
CA PRO A 345 12.86 -0.78 -6.45
C PRO A 345 12.74 -0.68 -4.93
N SER A 346 11.66 -0.07 -4.46
CA SER A 346 11.38 0.03 -3.03
C SER A 346 11.39 -1.32 -2.29
N ASN A 347 11.19 -2.42 -3.04
CA ASN A 347 11.27 -3.79 -2.59
C ASN A 347 12.12 -4.63 -3.56
N ILE A 348 13.16 -5.29 -3.06
CA ILE A 348 14.06 -6.14 -3.85
C ILE A 348 13.36 -7.30 -4.57
N PHE A 349 12.18 -7.73 -4.12
CA PHE A 349 11.46 -8.84 -4.76
C PHE A 349 10.74 -8.45 -6.05
N GLU A 350 10.54 -7.15 -6.30
CA GLU A 350 10.05 -6.65 -7.59
C GLU A 350 10.97 -7.02 -8.77
N TRP A 351 12.25 -7.28 -8.48
CA TRP A 351 13.21 -7.82 -9.44
C TRP A 351 12.81 -9.19 -9.98
N PHE A 352 12.17 -10.02 -9.16
CA PHE A 352 11.84 -11.41 -9.53
C PHE A 352 10.47 -11.55 -10.20
N ALA A 353 9.71 -10.46 -10.38
CA ALA A 353 8.51 -10.42 -11.21
C ALA A 353 8.79 -10.55 -12.72
N LEU A 354 10.00 -11.00 -13.10
CA LEU A 354 10.50 -11.20 -14.47
C LEU A 354 9.74 -12.24 -15.30
N ALA A 355 8.72 -12.89 -14.76
CA ALA A 355 7.82 -13.75 -15.53
C ALA A 355 7.20 -13.01 -16.74
N SER A 356 7.18 -11.66 -16.76
CA SER A 356 6.72 -10.87 -17.91
C SER A 356 7.77 -10.54 -18.97
N ILE A 357 9.03 -10.99 -18.82
CA ILE A 357 10.11 -10.78 -19.82
C ILE A 357 10.56 -12.09 -20.47
N ILE A 358 10.46 -13.25 -19.80
CA ILE A 358 11.08 -14.51 -20.30
C ILE A 358 10.15 -15.74 -20.27
N PHE A 359 8.86 -15.64 -19.92
CA PHE A 359 7.93 -16.77 -20.06
C PHE A 359 6.62 -16.38 -20.72
#